data_AF-A0A8T6ZZT4-F1
#
_entry.id   AF-A0A8T6ZZT4-F1
#
_cell.length_a   1.000
_cell.length_b   1.000
_cell.length_c   1.000
_cell.angle_alpha   90.00
_cell.angle_beta   90.00
_cell.angle_gamma   90.00
#
_symmetry.space_group_name_H-M   'P 1'
#
loop_
_entity.id
_entity.type
_entity.pdbx_description
1 polymer ?
#
loop_
_entity_poly.entity_id
_entity_poly.type
_entity_poly.pdbx_seq_one_letter_code
_entity_poly.pdbx_strand_id
1 'polypeptide(L)'
;MTDLFELMAEKSGLKEDAKYGASGDMKKTQYVLELIGSPADPDTLKCIITSAEQGMEMNCYSTVTDGVSNLDECISELSPLSITPCLKEADFYTCGADAITAFTDARGLGYALTPRNAALAAMQNYWVDIAVTNVAPHVKLITDEVFVKNYSDPSYSADMQVVNTANEDLKIFFDALNQQLEGNKYIVCDKYTWADLHWSAYVHLCEIAGCNSLIDERKNVKDWFNRIKTRKAQCGQDEVAFDMMPSTEEAKQGKLRSVVINNY
;
A
#
# COMPACT_ATOMS: atom_id res chain seq x y z
N MET A 1 18.58 11.13 -21.14
CA MET A 1 17.17 10.90 -20.78
C MET A 1 17.10 11.18 -19.30
N THR A 2 16.31 12.16 -18.90
CA THR A 2 16.22 12.55 -17.48
C THR A 2 15.54 11.43 -16.71
N ASP A 3 16.05 11.12 -15.53
CA ASP A 3 15.51 10.07 -14.67
C ASP A 3 14.07 10.42 -14.25
N LEU A 4 13.12 9.50 -14.43
CA LEU A 4 11.73 9.73 -14.07
C LEU A 4 11.57 10.10 -12.60
N PHE A 5 12.33 9.48 -11.69
CA PHE A 5 12.23 9.80 -10.26
C PHE A 5 12.73 11.21 -9.96
N GLU A 6 13.75 11.69 -10.68
CA GLU A 6 14.17 13.09 -10.57
C GLU A 6 13.08 14.05 -11.03
N LEU A 7 12.44 13.76 -12.18
CA LEU A 7 11.33 14.55 -12.69
C LEU A 7 10.13 14.58 -11.74
N MET A 8 9.74 13.42 -11.20
CA MET A 8 8.64 13.31 -10.24
C MET A 8 8.96 14.06 -8.94
N ALA A 9 10.20 13.97 -8.45
CA ALA A 9 10.66 14.70 -7.28
C ALA A 9 10.54 16.22 -7.48
N GLU A 10 11.02 16.75 -8.61
CA GLU A 10 10.90 18.17 -8.95
C GLU A 10 9.44 18.64 -8.98
N LYS A 11 8.52 17.81 -9.49
CA LYS A 11 7.09 18.13 -9.58
C LYS A 11 6.36 18.06 -8.25
N SER A 12 6.72 17.11 -7.39
CA SER A 12 6.10 16.92 -6.08
C SER A 12 6.37 18.08 -5.11
N GLY A 13 7.44 18.86 -5.34
CA GLY A 13 7.88 19.90 -4.42
C GLY A 13 8.55 19.36 -3.14
N LEU A 14 8.81 18.05 -3.05
CA LEU A 14 9.66 17.46 -2.02
C LEU A 14 11.10 17.96 -2.21
N LYS A 15 11.65 18.61 -1.18
CA LYS A 15 12.97 19.28 -1.22
C LYS A 15 14.12 18.27 -1.36
N GLU A 16 15.26 18.69 -1.91
CA GLU A 16 16.48 17.85 -2.09
C GLU A 16 17.01 17.23 -0.78
N ASP A 17 16.81 17.88 0.37
CA ASP A 17 17.19 17.38 1.70
C ASP A 17 16.33 16.19 2.16
N ALA A 18 15.26 15.83 1.45
CA ALA A 18 14.49 14.61 1.66
C ALA A 18 15.06 13.38 0.93
N LYS A 19 16.07 13.54 0.05
CA LYS A 19 16.71 12.44 -0.69
C LYS A 19 17.85 11.78 0.09
N TYR A 20 18.41 12.50 1.06
CA TYR A 20 19.45 12.06 1.98
C TYR A 20 18.96 12.32 3.40
N GLY A 21 18.93 11.29 4.26
CA GLY A 21 18.46 11.41 5.64
C GLY A 21 18.93 12.73 6.28
N ALA A 22 17.97 13.57 6.67
CA ALA A 22 18.10 15.03 6.81
C ALA A 22 19.03 15.55 7.94
N SER A 23 19.98 14.75 8.42
CA SER A 23 20.93 15.15 9.45
C SER A 23 22.26 14.44 9.24
N GLY A 24 23.27 15.17 8.76
CA GLY A 24 24.64 14.70 8.47
C GLY A 24 25.47 14.19 9.66
N ASP A 25 24.83 13.71 10.73
CA ASP A 25 25.46 12.85 11.71
C ASP A 25 25.37 11.40 11.22
N MET A 26 26.33 10.55 11.58
CA MET A 26 26.47 9.14 11.15
C MET A 26 25.24 8.25 11.49
N LYS A 27 24.10 8.50 10.86
CA LYS A 27 23.02 7.55 10.71
C LYS A 27 23.44 6.62 9.57
N LYS A 28 23.38 5.32 9.80
CA LYS A 28 23.72 4.30 8.80
C LYS A 28 23.12 4.71 7.45
N THR A 29 23.96 4.76 6.42
CA THR A 29 23.64 5.00 5.01
C THR A 29 22.50 4.12 4.53
N GLN A 30 21.27 4.49 4.85
CA GLN A 30 20.07 3.96 4.24
C GLN A 30 19.57 5.08 3.33
N TYR A 31 19.59 4.82 2.03
CA TYR A 31 19.02 5.76 1.08
C TYR A 31 17.51 5.79 1.30
N VAL A 32 16.93 6.98 1.19
CA VAL A 32 15.48 7.14 1.25
C VAL A 32 14.90 6.45 0.02
N LEU A 33 13.91 5.59 0.22
CA LEU A 33 13.23 4.93 -0.88
C LEU A 33 12.43 5.97 -1.67
N GLU A 34 12.36 5.81 -2.99
CA GLU A 34 11.52 6.63 -3.86
C GLU A 34 10.47 5.72 -4.50
N LEU A 35 9.18 6.08 -4.38
CA LEU A 35 8.06 5.28 -4.89
C LEU A 35 7.20 6.12 -5.82
N ILE A 36 6.94 5.63 -7.03
CA ILE A 36 5.94 6.19 -7.95
C ILE A 36 4.73 5.25 -7.94
N GLY A 37 3.54 5.78 -7.65
CA GLY A 37 2.31 4.99 -7.58
C GLY A 37 1.03 5.82 -7.51
N SER A 38 -0.09 5.17 -7.18
CA SER A 38 -1.40 5.82 -7.05
C SER A 38 -2.03 5.56 -5.68
N PRO A 39 -2.72 6.53 -5.06
CA PRO A 39 -3.39 6.31 -3.77
C PRO A 39 -4.61 5.40 -3.85
N ALA A 40 -5.15 5.18 -5.06
CA ALA A 40 -6.25 4.27 -5.31
C ALA A 40 -5.79 2.86 -5.70
N ASP A 41 -4.48 2.61 -5.76
CA ASP A 41 -3.92 1.31 -6.12
C ASP A 41 -3.49 0.54 -4.86
N PRO A 42 -4.06 -0.66 -4.60
CA PRO A 42 -3.68 -1.47 -3.45
C PRO A 42 -2.19 -1.85 -3.44
N ASP A 43 -1.56 -2.02 -4.60
CA ASP A 43 -0.16 -2.42 -4.70
C ASP A 43 0.78 -1.30 -4.25
N THR A 44 0.46 -0.05 -4.60
CA THR A 44 1.09 1.15 -4.03
C THR A 44 0.95 1.19 -2.51
N LEU A 45 -0.25 0.98 -1.98
CA LEU A 45 -0.48 1.01 -0.52
C LEU A 45 0.31 -0.07 0.23
N LYS A 46 0.42 -1.29 -0.32
CA LYS A 46 1.24 -2.36 0.27
C LYS A 46 2.70 -1.95 0.38
N CYS A 47 3.26 -1.27 -0.63
CA CYS A 47 4.64 -0.80 -0.61
C CYS A 47 4.87 0.23 0.49
N ILE A 48 3.94 1.16 0.68
CA ILE A 48 3.98 2.19 1.72
C ILE A 48 3.87 1.57 3.11
N ILE A 49 2.87 0.71 3.35
CA ILE A 49 2.71 0.02 4.64
C ILE A 49 3.98 -0.80 4.95
N THR A 50 4.50 -1.56 3.99
CA THR A 50 5.71 -2.37 4.21
C THR A 50 6.89 -1.50 4.59
N SER A 51 7.08 -0.35 3.94
CA SER A 51 8.19 0.55 4.27
C SER A 51 8.06 1.11 5.68
N ALA A 52 6.86 1.51 6.08
CA ALA A 52 6.60 1.94 7.45
C ALA A 52 6.76 0.80 8.48
N GLU A 53 6.29 -0.42 8.18
CA GLU A 53 6.51 -1.60 9.05
C GLU A 53 7.98 -1.93 9.26
N GLN A 54 8.78 -1.66 8.24
CA GLN A 54 10.20 -1.95 8.19
C GLN A 54 11.08 -0.77 8.62
N GLY A 55 10.47 0.35 9.01
CA GLY A 55 11.18 1.56 9.45
C GLY A 55 12.05 2.18 8.35
N MET A 56 11.62 2.03 7.09
CA MET A 56 12.28 2.59 5.93
C MET A 56 11.55 3.86 5.51
N GLU A 57 12.27 4.98 5.46
CA GLU A 57 11.75 6.22 4.89
C GLU A 57 11.49 6.06 3.39
N MET A 58 10.39 6.62 2.91
CA MET A 58 9.95 6.50 1.52
C MET A 58 9.27 7.77 1.03
N ASN A 59 9.89 8.45 0.08
CA ASN A 59 9.28 9.54 -0.67
C ASN A 59 8.32 8.95 -1.71
N CYS A 60 7.05 9.34 -1.65
CA CYS A 60 6.02 8.86 -2.55
C CYS A 60 5.61 9.96 -3.54
N TYR A 61 5.56 9.59 -4.82
CA TYR A 61 5.17 10.44 -5.93
C TYR A 61 3.91 9.87 -6.58
N SER A 62 2.90 10.71 -6.71
CA SER A 62 1.61 10.33 -7.27
C SER A 62 1.63 10.40 -8.78
N THR A 63 1.23 9.30 -9.43
CA THR A 63 0.95 9.27 -10.87
C THR A 63 -0.23 10.16 -11.28
N VAL A 64 -1.02 10.65 -10.32
CA VAL A 64 -2.21 11.48 -10.54
C VAL A 64 -1.88 12.97 -10.44
N THR A 65 -1.20 13.39 -9.36
CA THR A 65 -0.98 14.82 -9.08
C THR A 65 0.38 15.33 -9.51
N ASP A 66 1.41 14.49 -9.55
CA ASP A 66 2.80 14.93 -9.69
C ASP A 66 3.23 14.93 -11.16
N GLY A 67 2.37 15.54 -11.99
CA GLY A 67 2.34 15.43 -13.45
C GLY A 67 3.69 15.63 -14.14
N VAL A 68 4.24 14.53 -14.62
CA VAL A 68 5.28 14.49 -15.65
C VAL A 68 4.61 14.28 -16.99
N SER A 69 4.91 15.15 -17.96
CA SER A 69 4.47 14.97 -19.34
C SER A 69 5.01 13.64 -19.86
N ASN A 70 4.15 12.82 -20.48
CA ASN A 70 4.48 11.49 -20.99
C ASN A 70 4.82 10.45 -19.91
N LEU A 71 4.21 10.55 -18.71
CA LEU A 71 4.42 9.61 -17.60
C LEU A 71 4.32 8.13 -18.05
N ASP A 72 3.33 7.78 -18.86
CA ASP A 72 3.15 6.40 -19.36
C ASP A 72 4.33 5.92 -20.20
N GLU A 73 4.93 6.79 -21.03
CA GLU A 73 6.13 6.48 -21.82
C GLU A 73 7.33 6.26 -20.89
N CYS A 74 7.53 7.15 -19.92
CA CYS A 74 8.62 7.04 -18.96
C CYS A 74 8.49 5.78 -18.07
N ILE A 75 7.27 5.43 -17.64
CA ILE A 75 7.01 4.18 -16.90
C ILE A 75 7.33 2.98 -17.79
N SER A 76 7.00 3.03 -19.08
CA SER A 76 7.27 1.94 -20.02
C SER A 76 8.77 1.73 -20.27
N GLU A 77 9.59 2.78 -20.13
CA GLU A 77 11.05 2.68 -20.16
C GLU A 77 11.63 2.02 -18.91
N LEU A 78 11.03 2.23 -17.74
CA LEU A 78 11.41 1.57 -16.48
C LEU A 78 10.91 0.12 -16.40
N SER A 79 9.69 -0.11 -16.89
CA SER A 79 8.99 -1.38 -16.84
C SER A 79 8.44 -1.67 -18.23
N PRO A 80 9.04 -2.59 -19.01
CA PRO A 80 8.57 -2.91 -20.36
C PRO A 80 7.12 -3.40 -20.44
N LEU A 81 6.52 -3.76 -19.30
CA LEU A 81 5.13 -4.18 -19.16
C LEU A 81 4.24 -3.09 -18.52
N SER A 82 4.78 -1.88 -18.36
CA SER A 82 4.15 -0.71 -17.74
C SER A 82 3.56 -1.02 -16.35
N ILE A 83 4.22 -1.88 -15.59
CA ILE A 83 3.82 -2.27 -14.23
C ILE A 83 4.11 -1.13 -13.27
N THR A 84 3.15 -0.80 -12.42
CA THR A 84 3.27 0.12 -11.28
C THR A 84 2.81 -0.61 -10.00
N PRO A 85 3.18 -0.15 -8.79
CA PRO A 85 4.11 0.95 -8.50
C PRO A 85 5.55 0.66 -8.90
N CYS A 86 6.39 1.69 -8.97
CA CYS A 86 7.83 1.58 -9.24
C CYS A 86 8.64 2.16 -8.08
N LEU A 87 9.71 1.47 -7.70
CA LEU A 87 10.64 1.83 -6.65
C LEU A 87 12.00 2.16 -7.23
N LYS A 88 12.64 3.20 -6.67
CA LYS A 88 14.06 3.47 -6.79
C LYS A 88 14.71 3.54 -5.41
N GLU A 89 15.93 3.02 -5.32
CA GLU A 89 16.85 3.33 -4.24
C GLU A 89 18.28 3.42 -4.78
N ALA A 90 18.86 4.62 -4.78
CA ALA A 90 20.13 4.90 -5.44
C ALA A 90 20.13 4.40 -6.91
N ASP A 91 20.98 3.42 -7.24
CA ASP A 91 21.08 2.86 -8.60
C ASP A 91 20.16 1.64 -8.83
N PHE A 92 19.44 1.18 -7.81
CA PHE A 92 18.52 0.04 -7.90
C PHE A 92 17.11 0.49 -8.26
N TYR A 93 16.46 -0.25 -9.17
CA TYR A 93 15.10 -0.01 -9.63
C TYR A 93 14.33 -1.31 -9.75
N THR A 94 13.04 -1.27 -9.40
CA THR A 94 12.11 -2.36 -9.68
C THR A 94 10.68 -1.84 -9.74
N CYS A 95 9.77 -2.60 -10.33
CA CYS A 95 8.35 -2.28 -10.37
C CYS A 95 7.50 -3.50 -10.00
N GLY A 96 6.30 -3.26 -9.48
CA GLY A 96 5.36 -4.26 -8.98
C GLY A 96 5.51 -4.48 -7.47
N ALA A 97 4.37 -4.60 -6.79
CA ALA A 97 4.35 -4.69 -5.32
C ALA A 97 5.14 -5.86 -4.75
N ASP A 98 5.12 -7.03 -5.38
CA ASP A 98 5.84 -8.21 -4.84
C ASP A 98 7.35 -7.98 -4.80
N ALA A 99 7.94 -7.39 -5.84
CA ALA A 99 9.37 -7.10 -5.91
C ALA A 99 9.77 -6.01 -4.90
N ILE A 100 8.97 -4.94 -4.84
CA ILE A 100 9.21 -3.79 -3.95
C ILE A 100 9.08 -4.21 -2.50
N THR A 101 8.00 -4.88 -2.12
CA THR A 101 7.77 -5.27 -0.74
C THR A 101 8.78 -6.32 -0.27
N ALA A 102 9.18 -7.28 -1.11
CA ALA A 102 10.25 -8.23 -0.78
C ALA A 102 11.60 -7.52 -0.56
N PHE A 103 11.93 -6.53 -1.38
CA PHE A 103 13.14 -5.72 -1.22
C PHE A 103 13.11 -4.95 0.11
N THR A 104 12.00 -4.28 0.40
CA THR A 104 11.81 -3.49 1.63
C THR A 104 11.82 -4.39 2.88
N ASP A 105 11.15 -5.54 2.88
CA ASP A 105 11.16 -6.51 4.00
C ASP A 105 12.57 -7.07 4.27
N ALA A 106 13.35 -7.34 3.22
CA ALA A 106 14.71 -7.85 3.36
C ALA A 106 15.71 -6.81 3.88
N ARG A 107 15.46 -5.52 3.64
CA ARG A 107 16.35 -4.41 4.02
C ARG A 107 15.95 -3.70 5.30
N GLY A 108 14.69 -3.87 5.69
CA GLY A 108 14.08 -3.28 6.86
C GLY A 108 14.73 -3.61 8.19
N LEU A 109 14.36 -2.82 9.20
CA LEU A 109 14.70 -3.08 10.61
C LEU A 109 13.62 -3.91 11.32
N GLY A 110 12.47 -4.12 10.69
CA GLY A 110 11.37 -4.89 11.22
C GLY A 110 11.64 -6.39 11.23
N TYR A 111 10.72 -7.12 11.86
CA TYR A 111 10.72 -8.56 11.71
C TYR A 111 10.25 -8.93 10.30
N ALA A 112 10.82 -10.01 9.76
CA ALA A 112 10.35 -10.57 8.49
C ALA A 112 8.85 -10.88 8.57
N LEU A 113 8.09 -10.40 7.59
CA LEU A 113 6.64 -10.61 7.54
C LEU A 113 6.28 -12.08 7.30
N THR A 114 7.18 -12.87 6.70
CA THR A 114 6.99 -14.32 6.52
C THR A 114 7.28 -15.09 7.82
N PRO A 115 6.32 -15.90 8.31
CA PRO A 115 6.56 -16.80 9.44
C PRO A 115 7.69 -17.80 9.17
N ARG A 116 8.54 -18.05 10.18
CA ARG A 116 9.55 -19.12 10.11
C ARG A 116 8.96 -20.52 10.17
N ASN A 117 7.76 -20.67 10.74
CA ASN A 117 7.06 -21.95 10.78
C ASN A 117 6.43 -22.25 9.41
N ALA A 118 6.79 -23.38 8.83
CA ALA A 118 6.36 -23.76 7.48
C ALA A 118 4.84 -23.85 7.32
N ALA A 119 4.11 -24.33 8.32
CA ALA A 119 2.64 -24.41 8.26
C ALA A 119 2.01 -23.02 8.29
N LEU A 120 2.52 -22.11 9.13
CA LEU A 120 2.05 -20.72 9.16
C LEU A 120 2.40 -19.98 7.87
N ALA A 121 3.58 -20.20 7.30
CA ALA A 121 3.96 -19.64 6.01
C ALA A 121 3.07 -20.15 4.87
N ALA A 122 2.71 -21.44 4.87
CA ALA A 122 1.77 -22.00 3.90
C ALA A 122 0.37 -21.38 4.04
N MET A 123 -0.14 -21.23 5.27
CA MET A 123 -1.42 -20.57 5.51
C MET A 123 -1.41 -19.09 5.13
N GLN A 124 -0.29 -18.40 5.35
CA GLN A 124 -0.12 -17.03 4.88
C GLN A 124 -0.29 -16.97 3.36
N ASN A 125 0.43 -17.82 2.63
CA ASN A 125 0.37 -17.80 1.17
C ASN A 125 -1.03 -18.14 0.66
N TYR A 126 -1.75 -19.05 1.32
CA TYR A 126 -3.16 -19.32 1.01
C TYR A 126 -4.05 -18.08 1.15
N TRP A 127 -3.91 -17.33 2.25
CA TRP A 127 -4.70 -16.11 2.47
C TRP A 127 -4.28 -14.93 1.58
N VAL A 128 -3.00 -14.88 1.19
CA VAL A 128 -2.50 -13.93 0.18
C VAL A 128 -3.08 -14.27 -1.20
N ASP A 129 -3.10 -15.55 -1.59
CA ASP A 129 -3.67 -15.98 -2.88
C ASP A 129 -5.16 -15.65 -2.98
N ILE A 130 -5.95 -15.89 -1.93
CA ILE A 130 -7.36 -15.43 -1.89
C ILE A 130 -7.45 -13.92 -2.07
N ALA A 131 -6.60 -13.16 -1.38
CA ALA A 131 -6.62 -11.70 -1.47
C ALA A 131 -6.33 -11.19 -2.88
N VAL A 132 -5.32 -11.77 -3.54
CA VAL A 132 -4.88 -11.33 -4.88
C VAL A 132 -5.79 -11.87 -5.98
N THR A 133 -6.11 -13.17 -5.95
CA THR A 133 -6.82 -13.85 -7.02
C THR A 133 -8.33 -13.58 -6.97
N ASN A 134 -8.90 -13.45 -5.77
CA ASN A 134 -10.36 -13.32 -5.60
C ASN A 134 -10.80 -11.93 -5.15
N VAL A 135 -10.12 -11.31 -4.18
CA VAL A 135 -10.57 -10.02 -3.62
C VAL A 135 -10.14 -8.83 -4.49
N ALA A 136 -8.88 -8.82 -4.94
CA ALA A 136 -8.31 -7.69 -5.68
C ALA A 136 -9.12 -7.26 -6.91
N PRO A 137 -9.66 -8.17 -7.75
CA PRO A 137 -10.46 -7.76 -8.90
C PRO A 137 -11.71 -6.95 -8.55
N HIS A 138 -12.41 -7.30 -7.47
CA HIS A 138 -13.60 -6.56 -7.02
C HIS A 138 -13.25 -5.23 -6.38
N VAL A 139 -12.17 -5.19 -5.58
CA VAL A 139 -11.67 -3.93 -5.01
C VAL A 139 -11.25 -2.98 -6.12
N LYS A 140 -10.58 -3.49 -7.17
CA LYS A 140 -10.21 -2.72 -8.34
C LYS A 140 -11.42 -2.09 -9.03
N LEU A 141 -12.50 -2.84 -9.23
CA LEU A 141 -13.74 -2.29 -9.80
C LEU A 141 -14.27 -1.14 -8.94
N ILE A 142 -14.32 -1.31 -7.62
CA ILE A 142 -14.78 -0.28 -6.69
C ILE A 142 -13.89 0.97 -6.78
N THR A 143 -12.56 0.81 -6.71
CA THR A 143 -11.64 1.95 -6.75
C THR A 143 -11.62 2.64 -8.11
N ASP A 144 -11.78 1.88 -9.20
CA ASP A 144 -11.85 2.43 -10.54
C ASP A 144 -13.07 3.35 -10.69
N GLU A 145 -14.24 2.90 -10.22
CA GLU A 145 -15.48 3.69 -10.22
C GLU A 145 -15.42 4.91 -9.29
N VAL A 146 -14.93 4.73 -8.06
CA VAL A 146 -15.04 5.74 -7.01
C VAL A 146 -13.91 6.79 -7.08
N PHE A 147 -12.72 6.40 -7.54
CA PHE A 147 -11.54 7.27 -7.56
C PHE A 147 -10.95 7.45 -8.95
N VAL A 148 -10.56 6.35 -9.62
CA VAL A 148 -9.68 6.44 -10.81
C VAL A 148 -10.34 7.16 -11.98
N LYS A 149 -11.61 6.87 -12.28
CA LYS A 149 -12.31 7.55 -13.37
C LYS A 149 -12.48 9.06 -13.13
N ASN A 150 -12.56 9.48 -11.87
CA ASN A 150 -12.64 10.90 -11.52
C ASN A 150 -11.31 11.64 -11.75
N TYR A 151 -10.16 10.95 -11.74
CA TYR A 151 -8.86 11.56 -12.02
C TYR A 151 -8.76 12.10 -13.45
N SER A 152 -9.31 11.36 -14.42
CA SER A 152 -9.33 11.76 -15.83
C SER A 152 -10.52 12.65 -16.18
N ASP A 153 -11.64 12.51 -15.47
CA ASP A 153 -12.85 13.32 -15.65
C ASP A 153 -13.43 13.74 -14.28
N PRO A 154 -13.11 14.94 -13.79
CA PRO A 154 -13.63 15.43 -12.51
C PRO A 154 -15.16 15.55 -12.45
N SER A 155 -15.85 15.54 -13.59
CA SER A 155 -17.32 15.56 -13.67
C SER A 155 -17.95 14.16 -13.57
N TYR A 156 -17.12 13.12 -13.64
CA TYR A 156 -17.55 11.74 -13.52
C TYR A 156 -18.21 11.47 -12.17
N SER A 157 -19.36 10.81 -12.22
CA SER A 157 -20.03 10.25 -11.05
C SER A 157 -19.95 8.73 -11.12
N ALA A 158 -19.53 8.10 -10.02
CA ALA A 158 -19.38 6.65 -9.91
C ALA A 158 -20.66 5.91 -10.31
N ASP A 159 -20.51 4.82 -11.07
CA ASP A 159 -21.61 3.89 -11.30
C ASP A 159 -21.84 3.04 -10.04
N MET A 160 -22.80 3.46 -9.23
CA MET A 160 -23.12 2.77 -7.98
C MET A 160 -23.66 1.35 -8.19
N GLN A 161 -24.13 0.99 -9.39
CA GLN A 161 -24.52 -0.40 -9.65
C GLN A 161 -23.28 -1.31 -9.69
N VAL A 162 -22.21 -0.88 -10.37
CA VAL A 162 -20.92 -1.61 -10.41
C VAL A 162 -20.34 -1.74 -9.00
N VAL A 163 -20.32 -0.63 -8.25
CA VAL A 163 -19.81 -0.62 -6.86
C VAL A 163 -20.61 -1.58 -5.97
N ASN A 164 -21.95 -1.53 -6.03
CA ASN A 164 -22.80 -2.36 -5.18
C ASN A 164 -22.68 -3.85 -5.53
N THR A 165 -22.57 -4.20 -6.82
CA THR A 165 -22.35 -5.60 -7.24
C THR A 165 -21.00 -6.12 -6.73
N ALA A 166 -19.92 -5.38 -6.96
CA ALA A 166 -18.60 -5.78 -6.46
C ALA A 166 -18.56 -5.88 -4.92
N ASN A 167 -19.24 -4.96 -4.22
CA ASN A 167 -19.38 -5.01 -2.77
C ASN A 167 -20.16 -6.24 -2.28
N GLU A 168 -21.21 -6.66 -2.99
CA GLU A 168 -21.95 -7.89 -2.67
C GLU A 168 -21.08 -9.13 -2.89
N ASP A 169 -20.38 -9.20 -4.02
CA ASP A 169 -19.50 -10.33 -4.37
C ASP A 169 -18.34 -10.49 -3.37
N LEU A 170 -17.89 -9.39 -2.76
CA LEU A 170 -16.85 -9.42 -1.72
C LEU A 170 -17.30 -10.05 -0.40
N LYS A 171 -18.61 -10.10 -0.11
CA LYS A 171 -19.12 -10.54 1.20
C LYS A 171 -18.65 -11.94 1.58
N ILE A 172 -18.64 -12.89 0.64
CA ILE A 172 -18.23 -14.27 0.92
C ILE A 172 -16.77 -14.37 1.38
N PHE A 173 -15.88 -13.57 0.79
CA PHE A 173 -14.46 -13.56 1.15
C PHE A 173 -14.25 -12.87 2.50
N PHE A 174 -14.99 -11.80 2.77
CA PHE A 174 -14.98 -11.15 4.07
C PHE A 174 -15.59 -12.03 5.17
N ASP A 175 -16.62 -12.83 4.89
CA ASP A 175 -17.18 -13.82 5.81
C ASP A 175 -16.15 -14.90 6.14
N ALA A 176 -15.44 -15.41 5.12
CA ALA A 176 -14.35 -16.36 5.32
C ALA A 176 -13.20 -15.76 6.14
N LEU A 177 -12.79 -14.52 5.85
CA LEU A 177 -11.79 -13.81 6.66
C LEU A 177 -12.27 -13.62 8.11
N ASN A 178 -13.54 -13.26 8.32
CA ASN A 178 -14.10 -13.09 9.65
C ASN A 178 -14.06 -14.39 10.46
N GLN A 179 -14.34 -15.52 9.82
CA GLN A 179 -14.19 -16.84 10.45
C GLN A 179 -12.72 -17.16 10.74
N GLN A 180 -11.80 -16.88 9.80
CA GLN A 180 -10.38 -17.10 10.01
C GLN A 180 -9.80 -16.31 11.18
N LEU A 181 -10.27 -15.09 11.39
CA LEU A 181 -9.86 -14.23 12.49
C LEU A 181 -10.47 -14.65 13.83
N GLU A 182 -11.38 -15.64 13.86
CA GLU A 182 -11.88 -16.19 15.11
C GLU A 182 -10.75 -16.87 15.90
N GLY A 183 -10.43 -16.31 17.07
CA GLY A 183 -9.34 -16.82 17.92
C GLY A 183 -7.93 -16.42 17.46
N ASN A 184 -7.78 -15.78 16.31
CA ASN A 184 -6.50 -15.29 15.81
C ASN A 184 -6.39 -13.76 15.98
N LYS A 185 -5.22 -13.28 16.42
CA LYS A 185 -4.97 -11.84 16.59
C LYS A 185 -4.76 -11.12 15.25
N TYR A 186 -4.09 -11.81 14.33
CA TYR A 186 -3.82 -11.46 12.94
C TYR A 186 -4.21 -12.65 12.06
N ILE A 187 -4.25 -12.52 10.73
CA ILE A 187 -4.92 -13.50 9.86
C ILE A 187 -4.44 -14.93 10.08
N VAL A 188 -3.14 -15.13 10.28
CA VAL A 188 -2.56 -16.49 10.40
C VAL A 188 -1.94 -16.81 11.76
N CYS A 189 -1.56 -15.80 12.55
CA CYS A 189 -0.91 -16.00 13.85
C CYS A 189 -1.02 -14.77 14.78
N ASP A 190 -0.16 -14.68 15.78
CA ASP A 190 -0.11 -13.59 16.76
C ASP A 190 0.75 -12.38 16.29
N LYS A 191 1.28 -12.43 15.07
CA LYS A 191 2.06 -11.38 14.43
C LYS A 191 1.43 -10.95 13.10
N TYR A 192 1.67 -9.71 12.71
CA TYR A 192 1.30 -9.20 11.39
C TYR A 192 2.23 -9.80 10.33
N THR A 193 1.64 -10.30 9.24
CA THR A 193 2.33 -11.05 8.18
C THR A 193 1.95 -10.53 6.79
N TRP A 194 2.44 -11.16 5.72
CA TRP A 194 2.01 -10.83 4.36
C TRP A 194 0.50 -10.97 4.14
N ALA A 195 -0.14 -11.94 4.79
CA ALA A 195 -1.59 -12.07 4.72
C ALA A 195 -2.26 -10.78 5.22
N ASP A 196 -1.84 -10.29 6.38
CA ASP A 196 -2.39 -9.05 6.94
C ASP A 196 -2.08 -7.85 6.07
N LEU A 197 -0.88 -7.76 5.47
CA LEU A 197 -0.52 -6.68 4.55
C LEU A 197 -1.47 -6.57 3.37
N HIS A 198 -1.68 -7.68 2.65
CA HIS A 198 -2.53 -7.68 1.45
C HIS A 198 -3.95 -7.28 1.82
N TRP A 199 -4.53 -7.92 2.84
CA TRP A 199 -5.87 -7.61 3.29
C TRP A 199 -5.99 -6.18 3.86
N SER A 200 -4.98 -5.63 4.51
CA SER A 200 -5.00 -4.25 5.04
C SER A 200 -5.24 -3.23 3.92
N ALA A 201 -4.50 -3.36 2.81
CA ALA A 201 -4.64 -2.45 1.67
C ALA A 201 -6.03 -2.56 1.02
N TYR A 202 -6.53 -3.79 0.81
CA TYR A 202 -7.84 -4.01 0.21
C TYR A 202 -8.99 -3.53 1.10
N VAL A 203 -8.95 -3.85 2.40
CA VAL A 203 -9.98 -3.46 3.37
C VAL A 203 -10.00 -1.94 3.55
N HIS A 204 -8.83 -1.29 3.55
CA HIS A 204 -8.73 0.17 3.57
C HIS A 204 -9.39 0.81 2.35
N LEU A 205 -9.08 0.34 1.15
CA LEU A 205 -9.70 0.87 -0.08
C LEU A 205 -11.22 0.68 -0.09
N CYS A 206 -11.74 -0.46 0.38
CA CYS A 206 -13.17 -0.65 0.58
C CYS A 206 -13.75 0.37 1.56
N GLU A 207 -13.11 0.60 2.71
CA GLU A 207 -13.58 1.57 3.71
C GLU A 207 -13.68 2.98 3.12
N ILE A 208 -12.60 3.47 2.53
CA ILE A 208 -12.55 4.85 2.02
C ILE A 208 -13.42 5.04 0.76
N ALA A 209 -13.74 3.96 0.04
CA ALA A 209 -14.69 3.96 -1.07
C ALA A 209 -16.16 3.88 -0.61
N GLY A 210 -16.43 3.77 0.70
CA GLY A 210 -17.78 3.76 1.26
C GLY A 210 -18.37 2.37 1.50
N CYS A 211 -17.63 1.30 1.25
CA CYS A 211 -18.05 -0.11 1.42
C CYS A 211 -17.89 -0.59 2.88
N ASN A 212 -18.23 0.26 3.85
CA ASN A 212 -18.02 0.01 5.28
C ASN A 212 -18.76 -1.21 5.82
N SER A 213 -19.89 -1.60 5.21
CA SER A 213 -20.65 -2.79 5.61
C SER A 213 -19.84 -4.09 5.50
N LEU A 214 -18.84 -4.15 4.61
CA LEU A 214 -17.91 -5.28 4.55
C LEU A 214 -17.17 -5.48 5.88
N ILE A 215 -16.90 -4.40 6.60
CA ILE A 215 -16.15 -4.39 7.85
C ILE A 215 -17.10 -4.42 9.04
N ASP A 216 -18.08 -3.51 9.07
CA ASP A 216 -18.92 -3.25 10.24
C ASP A 216 -19.82 -4.42 10.64
N GLU A 217 -20.25 -5.22 9.66
CA GLU A 217 -21.11 -6.39 9.89
C GLU A 217 -20.31 -7.62 10.38
N ARG A 218 -18.97 -7.53 10.37
CA ARG A 218 -18.06 -8.66 10.63
C ARG A 218 -17.15 -8.35 11.80
N LYS A 219 -17.59 -8.75 13.00
CA LYS A 219 -16.93 -8.43 14.27
C LYS A 219 -15.41 -8.67 14.26
N ASN A 220 -14.95 -9.83 13.80
CA ASN A 220 -13.53 -10.18 13.86
C ASN A 220 -12.72 -9.38 12.84
N VAL A 221 -13.27 -9.13 11.64
CA VAL A 221 -12.66 -8.22 10.64
C VAL A 221 -12.55 -6.81 11.20
N LYS A 222 -13.64 -6.28 11.78
CA LYS A 222 -13.64 -4.96 12.41
C LYS A 222 -12.60 -4.84 13.52
N ASP A 223 -12.55 -5.82 14.43
CA ASP A 223 -11.60 -5.83 15.54
C ASP A 223 -10.14 -5.94 15.06
N TRP A 224 -9.88 -6.76 14.05
CA TRP A 224 -8.57 -6.90 13.41
C TRP A 224 -8.16 -5.61 12.69
N PHE A 225 -9.07 -4.99 11.93
CA PHE A 225 -8.77 -3.79 11.17
C PHE A 225 -8.51 -2.60 12.09
N ASN A 226 -9.34 -2.40 13.13
CA ASN A 226 -9.09 -1.38 14.17
C ASN A 226 -7.73 -1.56 14.87
N ARG A 227 -7.28 -2.80 15.03
CA ARG A 227 -5.95 -3.10 15.59
C ARG A 227 -4.84 -2.70 14.62
N ILE A 228 -5.00 -2.94 13.33
CA ILE A 228 -4.02 -2.53 12.32
C ILE A 228 -3.87 -1.02 12.30
N LYS A 229 -4.98 -0.27 12.39
CA LYS A 229 -4.98 1.20 12.42
C LYS A 229 -4.28 1.83 13.62
N THR A 230 -3.98 1.06 14.65
CA THR A 230 -3.50 1.61 15.93
C THR A 230 -2.24 0.92 16.46
N ARG A 231 -1.82 -0.19 15.85
CA ARG A 231 -0.62 -0.90 16.29
C ARG A 231 0.63 -0.15 15.83
N LYS A 232 1.67 -0.20 16.66
CA LYS A 232 3.01 0.23 16.26
C LYS A 232 3.54 -0.69 15.14
N ALA A 233 4.38 -0.10 14.29
CA ALA A 233 5.15 -0.80 13.27
C ALA A 233 6.09 -1.84 13.90
N GLN A 234 6.45 -2.86 13.13
CA GLN A 234 7.31 -3.95 13.61
C GLN A 234 8.81 -3.59 13.70
N CYS A 235 9.22 -2.42 13.22
CA CYS A 235 10.59 -1.91 13.23
C CYS A 235 11.07 -1.40 14.61
N GLY A 236 10.22 -1.43 15.63
CA GLY A 236 10.56 -0.95 16.98
C GLY A 236 10.49 0.57 17.14
N GLN A 237 10.16 1.32 16.08
CA GLN A 237 9.88 2.75 16.13
C GLN A 237 8.46 3.01 16.64
N ASP A 238 8.23 4.19 17.20
CA ASP A 238 6.92 4.59 17.72
C ASP A 238 6.00 5.17 16.63
N GLU A 239 5.93 4.48 15.49
CA GLU A 239 5.15 4.88 14.33
C GLU A 239 4.03 3.87 14.09
N VAL A 240 2.87 4.34 13.62
CA VAL A 240 1.76 3.48 13.18
C VAL A 240 1.78 3.45 11.66
N ALA A 241 2.14 2.32 11.05
CA ALA A 241 2.29 2.22 9.59
C ALA A 241 1.02 2.60 8.82
N PHE A 242 -0.14 2.36 9.42
CA PHE A 242 -1.43 2.68 8.83
C PHE A 242 -1.70 4.19 8.70
N ASP A 243 -1.04 5.04 9.49
CA ASP A 243 -1.19 6.50 9.41
C ASP A 243 -0.70 7.06 8.07
N MET A 244 0.07 6.27 7.31
CA MET A 244 0.56 6.60 5.97
C MET A 244 -0.49 6.33 4.88
N MET A 245 -1.62 5.72 5.21
CA MET A 245 -2.69 5.43 4.25
C MET A 245 -3.51 6.68 3.92
N PRO A 246 -3.97 6.85 2.67
CA PRO A 246 -4.73 8.02 2.27
C PRO A 246 -6.13 8.02 2.89
N SER A 247 -6.64 9.20 3.25
CA SER A 247 -8.06 9.39 3.54
C SER A 247 -8.90 9.32 2.26
N THR A 248 -10.24 9.27 2.39
CA THR A 248 -11.16 9.38 1.25
C THR A 248 -10.90 10.64 0.42
N GLU A 249 -10.67 11.79 1.06
CA GLU A 249 -10.41 13.07 0.39
C GLU A 249 -9.05 13.06 -0.32
N GLU A 250 -8.02 12.51 0.32
CA GLU A 250 -6.69 12.40 -0.30
C GLU A 250 -6.72 11.48 -1.51
N ALA A 251 -7.38 10.32 -1.39
CA ALA A 251 -7.57 9.41 -2.52
C ALA A 251 -8.33 10.09 -3.67
N LYS A 252 -9.42 10.83 -3.40
CA LYS A 252 -10.14 11.61 -4.44
C LYS A 252 -9.26 12.68 -5.10
N GLN A 253 -8.37 13.30 -4.34
CA GLN A 253 -7.44 14.31 -4.85
C GLN A 253 -6.21 13.69 -5.53
N GLY A 254 -6.08 12.36 -5.56
CA GLY A 254 -4.91 11.70 -6.10
C GLY A 254 -3.64 11.89 -5.26
N LYS A 255 -3.74 12.24 -3.97
CA LYS A 255 -2.58 12.50 -3.11
C LYS A 255 -2.08 11.23 -2.43
N LEU A 256 -0.76 11.04 -2.46
CA LEU A 256 -0.05 10.03 -1.68
C LEU A 256 0.69 10.67 -0.50
N ARG A 257 0.87 9.88 0.56
CA ARG A 257 1.70 10.24 1.71
C ARG A 257 3.04 9.54 1.61
N SER A 258 4.09 10.24 2.02
CA SER A 258 5.43 9.67 2.18
C SER A 258 5.60 9.07 3.58
N VAL A 259 6.45 8.05 3.70
CA VAL A 259 6.83 7.47 4.99
C VAL A 259 8.00 8.29 5.56
N VAL A 260 7.75 8.94 6.69
CA VAL A 260 8.76 9.72 7.43
C VAL A 260 8.92 9.10 8.81
N ILE A 261 10.16 8.84 9.21
CA ILE A 261 10.47 8.27 10.53
C ILE A 261 11.03 9.38 11.41
N ASN A 262 10.27 9.76 12.45
CA ASN A 262 10.63 10.91 13.29
C ASN A 262 11.46 10.52 14.53
N ASN A 263 11.49 9.23 14.88
CA ASN A 263 12.11 8.73 16.10
C ASN A 263 13.28 7.79 15.77
N TYR A 264 14.50 8.25 16.06
CA TYR A 264 15.77 7.52 15.87
C TYR A 264 16.35 7.02 17.19
#